data_AF-A0A8T5QL31-F1
#
_entry.id   AF-A0A8T5QL31-F1
#
_cell.length_a   1.000
_cell.length_b   1.000
_cell.length_c   1.000
_cell.angle_alpha   90.00
_cell.angle_beta   90.00
_cell.angle_gamma   90.00
#
_symmetry.space_group_name_H-M   'P 1'
#
loop_
_entity.id
_entity.type
_entity.pdbx_description
1 polymer ?
#
loop_
_entity_poly.entity_id
_entity_poly.type
_entity_poly.pdbx_seq_one_letter_code
_entity_poly.pdbx_strand_id
1 'polypeptide(L)'
;MESPLKKYKTLSDINDIKNKAYYTLFTKYIIENRKGEGKILELGDTDQESLMRKMNGGFPIPGFVYTFIYPPGQGEVIIQNKNEIKKYDDYVPIVFCTSVQKDSFKGLNFNVLPELERVKFLEIYYNSYEKFFKDLEYETENDKLAINKKYVNLASSKRGQEIIQHFSKITGANFNFGYRTYNLRKIKQLRMVEYTEWDYIPFYNPREAFKQMNQKQIHDLYWKTR
;
A
#
# COMPACT_ATOMS: atom_id res chain seq x y z
N MET A 1 -4.06 -15.37 7.91
CA MET A 1 -3.93 -13.94 8.32
C MET A 1 -5.13 -13.53 9.18
N GLU A 2 -4.93 -12.80 10.27
CA GLU A 2 -6.02 -12.28 11.12
C GLU A 2 -6.67 -11.01 10.52
N SER A 3 -7.86 -10.63 11.01
CA SER A 3 -8.51 -9.37 10.62
C SER A 3 -7.60 -8.16 10.92
N PRO A 4 -7.43 -7.24 9.95
CA PRO A 4 -6.65 -6.01 10.13
C PRO A 4 -7.10 -5.16 11.33
N LEU A 5 -8.41 -5.06 11.59
CA LEU A 5 -8.91 -4.34 12.77
C LEU A 5 -8.51 -5.02 14.09
N LYS A 6 -8.55 -6.36 14.13
CA LYS A 6 -8.10 -7.12 15.31
C LYS A 6 -6.61 -6.92 15.54
N LYS A 7 -5.79 -7.09 14.50
CA LYS A 7 -4.35 -6.85 14.56
C LYS A 7 -4.00 -5.44 14.98
N TYR A 8 -4.67 -4.44 14.41
CA TYR A 8 -4.47 -3.05 14.79
C TYR A 8 -4.66 -2.82 16.29
N LYS A 9 -5.74 -3.35 16.88
CA LYS A 9 -5.98 -3.23 18.34
C LYS A 9 -4.91 -3.92 19.18
N THR A 10 -4.41 -5.07 18.74
CA THR A 10 -3.35 -5.79 19.46
C THR A 10 -2.01 -5.07 19.36
N LEU A 11 -1.67 -4.53 18.19
CA LEU A 11 -0.39 -3.89 17.93
C LEU A 11 -0.33 -2.44 18.45
N SER A 12 -1.47 -1.77 18.62
CA SER A 12 -1.51 -0.40 19.15
C SER A 12 -0.94 -0.27 20.57
N ASP A 13 -0.96 -1.35 21.33
CA ASP A 13 -0.46 -1.40 22.71
C ASP A 13 1.05 -1.70 22.78
N ILE A 14 1.69 -2.02 21.64
CA ILE A 14 3.12 -2.30 21.59
C ILE A 14 3.89 -0.98 21.62
N ASN A 15 4.70 -0.80 22.67
CA ASN A 15 5.70 0.26 22.73
C ASN A 15 6.60 0.18 21.49
N ASP A 16 6.77 1.32 20.82
CA ASP A 16 7.62 1.47 19.63
C ASP A 16 7.07 0.91 18.30
N ILE A 17 5.78 0.54 18.22
CA ILE A 17 5.18 0.00 16.98
C ILE A 17 5.38 0.90 15.75
N LYS A 18 5.42 2.23 15.92
CA LYS A 18 5.65 3.19 14.84
C LYS A 18 7.07 3.12 14.27
N ASN A 19 8.08 2.90 15.12
CA ASN A 19 9.46 2.76 14.65
C ASN A 19 9.66 1.38 14.01
N LYS A 20 9.04 0.32 14.53
CA LYS A 20 8.99 -0.98 13.86
C LYS A 20 8.36 -0.87 12.46
N ALA A 21 7.20 -0.21 12.36
CA ALA A 21 6.55 0.00 11.07
C ALA A 21 7.40 0.83 10.10
N TYR A 22 8.09 1.85 10.59
CA TYR A 22 9.02 2.64 9.80
C TYR A 22 10.21 1.81 9.30
N TYR A 23 10.80 0.99 10.17
CA TYR A 23 11.89 0.09 9.78
C TYR A 23 11.40 -0.90 8.71
N THR A 24 10.31 -1.61 8.98
CA THR A 24 9.78 -2.67 8.10
C THR A 24 9.38 -2.14 6.73
N LEU A 25 8.67 -1.01 6.66
CA LEU A 25 8.05 -0.54 5.42
C LEU A 25 8.90 0.46 4.63
N PHE A 26 9.89 1.09 5.27
CA PHE A 26 10.77 2.07 4.62
C PHE A 26 12.23 1.68 4.69
N THR A 27 12.79 1.51 5.89
CA THR A 27 14.24 1.27 6.03
C THR A 27 14.67 0.00 5.31
N LYS A 28 13.99 -1.12 5.58
CA LYS A 28 14.26 -2.43 4.97
C LYS A 28 14.20 -2.38 3.44
N TYR A 29 13.20 -1.72 2.89
CA TYR A 29 12.92 -1.74 1.46
C TYR A 29 13.65 -0.69 0.62
N ILE A 30 13.76 0.52 1.16
CA ILE A 30 14.20 1.70 0.41
C ILE A 30 15.65 2.04 0.72
N ILE A 31 16.01 2.06 2.01
CA ILE A 31 17.35 2.41 2.47
C ILE A 31 18.29 1.21 2.33
N GLU A 32 17.95 0.09 2.94
CA GLU A 32 18.78 -1.13 2.94
C GLU A 32 18.61 -1.95 1.65
N ASN A 33 17.48 -1.75 0.94
CA ASN A 33 17.17 -2.44 -0.32
C ASN A 33 17.28 -3.98 -0.20
N ARG A 34 16.89 -4.56 0.94
CA ARG A 34 17.00 -6.01 1.18
C ARG A 34 16.14 -6.78 0.20
N LYS A 35 16.64 -7.85 -0.43
CA LYS A 35 15.93 -8.66 -1.46
C LYS A 35 16.04 -10.13 -1.12
N GLY A 36 15.15 -10.94 -1.70
CA GLY A 36 15.22 -12.39 -1.56
C GLY A 36 15.12 -12.82 -0.09
N GLU A 37 15.93 -13.80 0.27
CA GLU A 37 16.14 -14.25 1.66
C GLU A 37 16.53 -13.12 2.62
N GLY A 38 17.18 -12.06 2.14
CA GLY A 38 17.50 -10.90 2.98
C GLY A 38 16.27 -10.17 3.54
N LYS A 39 15.06 -10.44 3.02
CA LYS A 39 13.80 -9.91 3.56
C LYS A 39 13.27 -10.69 4.77
N ILE A 40 13.70 -11.95 4.93
CA ILE A 40 13.24 -12.89 5.95
C ILE A 40 13.98 -12.58 7.25
N LEU A 41 13.32 -11.89 8.17
CA LEU A 41 13.89 -11.49 9.46
C LEU A 41 13.18 -12.16 10.63
N GLU A 42 11.91 -12.49 10.46
CA GLU A 42 11.07 -13.11 11.47
C GLU A 42 10.59 -14.48 11.00
N LEU A 43 10.24 -15.33 11.97
CA LEU A 43 9.59 -16.61 11.67
C LEU A 43 8.23 -16.33 11.00
N GLY A 44 8.00 -16.97 9.85
CA GLY A 44 6.80 -16.79 9.05
C GLY A 44 6.92 -15.68 7.98
N ASP A 45 8.05 -14.97 7.90
CA ASP A 45 8.33 -14.12 6.74
C ASP A 45 8.43 -14.97 5.46
N THR A 46 7.97 -14.39 4.35
CA THR A 46 7.89 -15.06 3.05
C THR A 46 8.53 -14.19 1.98
N ASP A 47 8.86 -14.79 0.83
CA ASP A 47 9.47 -14.07 -0.30
C ASP A 47 8.60 -14.17 -1.55
N GLN A 48 7.37 -13.67 -1.42
CA GLN A 48 6.42 -13.62 -2.54
C GLN A 48 6.94 -12.67 -3.64
N GLU A 49 7.76 -11.67 -3.29
CA GLU A 49 8.37 -10.76 -4.26
C GLU A 49 9.26 -11.50 -5.27
N SER A 50 10.11 -12.43 -4.82
CA SER A 50 10.96 -13.22 -5.74
C SER A 50 10.13 -14.16 -6.62
N LEU A 51 9.08 -14.78 -6.07
CA LEU A 51 8.17 -15.61 -6.85
C LEU A 51 7.46 -14.79 -7.93
N MET A 52 6.98 -13.60 -7.58
CA MET A 52 6.39 -12.65 -8.52
C MET A 52 7.39 -12.25 -9.61
N ARG A 53 8.64 -11.92 -9.24
CA ARG A 53 9.70 -11.57 -10.20
C ARG A 53 9.97 -12.67 -11.20
N LYS A 54 10.01 -13.94 -10.76
CA LYS A 54 10.16 -15.10 -11.63
C LYS A 54 8.98 -15.24 -12.60
N MET A 55 7.76 -14.99 -12.12
CA MET A 55 6.53 -15.17 -12.92
C MET A 55 6.31 -14.06 -13.96
N ASN A 56 6.47 -12.78 -13.59
CA ASN A 56 6.05 -11.65 -14.43
C ASN A 56 7.13 -10.59 -14.63
N GLY A 57 8.39 -10.86 -14.27
CA GLY A 57 9.48 -9.89 -14.37
C GLY A 57 9.46 -8.79 -13.30
N GLY A 58 8.61 -8.92 -12.29
CA GLY A 58 8.51 -7.97 -11.18
C GLY A 58 7.57 -6.80 -11.44
N PHE A 59 6.71 -6.91 -12.45
CA PHE A 59 5.65 -5.93 -12.69
C PHE A 59 4.62 -5.96 -11.56
N PRO A 60 4.02 -4.82 -11.18
CA PRO A 60 2.96 -4.80 -10.18
C PRO A 60 1.81 -5.72 -10.55
N ILE A 61 1.14 -6.26 -9.53
CA ILE A 61 -0.06 -7.09 -9.64
C ILE A 61 -1.16 -6.42 -8.80
N PRO A 62 -2.38 -6.23 -9.34
CA PRO A 62 -3.49 -5.73 -8.55
C PRO A 62 -3.75 -6.58 -7.30
N GLY A 63 -3.97 -5.94 -6.16
CA GLY A 63 -4.19 -6.62 -4.88
C GLY A 63 -2.94 -6.75 -4.02
N PHE A 64 -1.78 -6.32 -4.50
CA PHE A 64 -0.54 -6.24 -3.73
C PHE A 64 -0.22 -4.80 -3.32
N VAL A 65 0.60 -4.67 -2.28
CA VAL A 65 1.12 -3.38 -1.80
C VAL A 65 2.57 -3.20 -2.24
N TYR A 66 2.90 -2.01 -2.71
CA TYR A 66 4.21 -1.66 -3.21
C TYR A 66 4.76 -0.41 -2.55
N THR A 67 6.07 -0.38 -2.33
CA THR A 67 6.84 0.82 -1.95
C THR A 67 7.96 1.05 -2.93
N PHE A 68 8.28 2.31 -3.22
CA PHE A 68 9.26 2.67 -4.24
C PHE A 68 9.69 4.13 -4.12
N ILE A 69 10.77 4.50 -4.80
CA ILE A 69 11.17 5.89 -4.97
C ILE A 69 10.55 6.45 -6.25
N TYR A 70 9.83 7.55 -6.12
CA TYR A 70 9.27 8.32 -7.22
C TYR A 70 9.86 9.74 -7.18
N PRO A 71 10.87 10.04 -8.02
CA PRO A 71 11.65 11.27 -7.87
C PRO A 71 10.79 12.55 -7.92
N PRO A 72 11.12 13.60 -7.15
CA PRO A 72 10.38 14.86 -7.16
C PRO A 72 10.32 15.50 -8.55
N GLY A 73 9.23 16.22 -8.84
CA GLY A 73 9.01 16.85 -10.15
C GLY A 73 8.61 15.88 -11.26
N GLN A 74 8.48 14.58 -10.96
CA GLN A 74 8.09 13.56 -11.94
C GLN A 74 6.61 13.16 -11.90
N GLY A 75 5.85 13.68 -10.93
CA GLY A 75 4.40 13.56 -10.86
C GLY A 75 3.88 14.26 -9.62
N GLU A 76 3.91 15.59 -9.67
CA GLU A 76 3.36 16.48 -8.64
C GLU A 76 1.87 16.15 -8.44
N VAL A 77 1.47 16.01 -7.19
CA VAL A 77 0.08 15.85 -6.80
C VAL A 77 -0.49 17.23 -6.52
N ILE A 78 -1.54 17.57 -7.27
CA ILE A 78 -2.28 18.81 -7.10
C ILE A 78 -3.55 18.50 -6.31
N ILE A 79 -3.66 19.07 -5.11
CA ILE A 79 -4.91 19.07 -4.34
C ILE A 79 -5.55 20.45 -4.50
N GLN A 80 -6.75 20.48 -5.06
CA GLN A 80 -7.56 21.68 -5.14
C GLN A 80 -8.67 21.61 -4.08
N ASN A 81 -8.62 22.52 -3.12
CA ASN A 81 -9.75 22.84 -2.25
C ASN A 81 -10.30 24.21 -2.70
N LYS A 82 -11.58 24.51 -2.46
CA LYS A 82 -12.36 25.65 -3.01
C LYS A 82 -11.59 26.97 -3.11
N ASN A 83 -10.66 27.25 -2.18
CA ASN A 83 -9.88 28.50 -2.13
C ASN A 83 -8.35 28.29 -2.18
N GLU A 84 -7.84 27.06 -2.27
CA GLU A 84 -6.39 26.78 -2.21
C GLU A 84 -5.99 25.64 -3.15
N ILE A 85 -4.93 25.88 -3.93
CA ILE A 85 -4.21 24.84 -4.67
C ILE A 85 -2.95 24.51 -3.88
N LYS A 86 -2.84 23.26 -3.42
CA LYS A 86 -1.63 22.73 -2.76
C LYS A 86 -0.98 21.70 -3.67
N LYS A 87 0.35 21.66 -3.63
CA LYS A 87 1.20 20.82 -4.46
C LYS A 87 2.19 20.08 -3.56
N TYR A 88 2.42 18.81 -3.85
CA TYR A 88 3.44 18.00 -3.18
C TYR A 88 3.86 16.84 -4.08
N ASP A 89 5.02 16.25 -3.79
CA ASP A 89 5.48 15.04 -4.47
C ASP A 89 5.31 13.82 -3.56
N ASP A 90 4.74 12.73 -4.11
CA ASP A 90 4.70 11.40 -3.51
C ASP A 90 6.08 10.73 -3.67
N TYR A 91 7.08 11.11 -2.86
CA TYR A 91 8.46 10.65 -3.02
C TYR A 91 8.66 9.16 -2.72
N VAL A 92 8.08 8.65 -1.62
CA VAL A 92 8.20 7.24 -1.23
C VAL A 92 6.84 6.68 -0.81
N PRO A 93 5.91 6.49 -1.76
CA PRO A 93 4.55 6.10 -1.46
C PRO A 93 4.48 4.62 -1.08
N ILE A 94 3.53 4.27 -0.20
CA ILE A 94 3.09 2.88 0.00
C ILE A 94 1.74 2.73 -0.68
N VAL A 95 1.68 1.93 -1.73
CA VAL A 95 0.57 1.93 -2.68
C VAL A 95 -0.05 0.54 -2.78
N PHE A 96 -1.33 0.44 -2.46
CA PHE A 96 -2.13 -0.72 -2.84
C PHE A 96 -2.49 -0.65 -4.32
N CYS A 97 -1.96 -1.57 -5.13
CA CYS A 97 -2.16 -1.61 -6.57
C CYS A 97 -3.58 -2.06 -6.92
N THR A 98 -4.30 -1.27 -7.71
CA THR A 98 -5.68 -1.56 -8.14
C THR A 98 -5.77 -1.90 -9.62
N SER A 99 -4.83 -1.45 -10.45
CA SER A 99 -4.79 -1.77 -11.88
C SER A 99 -3.43 -1.46 -12.47
N VAL A 100 -3.08 -2.18 -13.53
CA VAL A 100 -1.79 -2.03 -14.22
C VAL A 100 -2.06 -1.82 -15.71
N GLN A 101 -1.30 -0.92 -16.31
CA GLN A 101 -1.28 -0.59 -17.72
C GLN A 101 0.17 -0.70 -18.23
N LYS A 102 0.36 -0.61 -19.55
CA LYS A 102 1.67 -0.83 -20.20
C LYS A 102 2.81 -0.03 -19.56
N ASP A 103 2.60 1.25 -19.27
CA ASP A 103 3.63 2.17 -18.77
C ASP A 103 3.29 2.79 -17.41
N SER A 104 2.22 2.33 -16.75
CA SER A 104 1.79 2.88 -15.47
C SER A 104 1.02 1.87 -14.65
N PHE A 105 0.91 2.11 -13.35
CA PHE A 105 -0.09 1.44 -12.54
C PHE A 105 -0.85 2.46 -11.69
N LYS A 106 -2.05 2.09 -11.28
CA LYS A 106 -2.91 2.89 -10.42
C LYS A 106 -3.07 2.21 -9.08
N GLY A 107 -3.25 3.00 -8.04
CA GLY A 107 -3.43 2.47 -6.71
C GLY A 107 -3.75 3.51 -5.66
N LEU A 108 -4.03 3.03 -4.46
CA LEU A 108 -4.29 3.85 -3.30
C LEU A 108 -2.99 4.05 -2.52
N ASN A 109 -2.50 5.28 -2.43
CA ASN A 109 -1.38 5.65 -1.58
C ASN A 109 -1.84 5.71 -0.12
N PHE A 110 -1.42 4.77 0.72
CA PHE A 110 -1.76 4.73 2.13
C PHE A 110 -1.15 5.89 2.92
N ASN A 111 -0.01 6.43 2.49
CA ASN A 111 0.69 7.47 3.25
C ASN A 111 -0.16 8.72 3.46
N VAL A 112 -1.06 9.03 2.51
CA VAL A 112 -1.92 10.21 2.56
C VAL A 112 -3.19 10.00 3.36
N LEU A 113 -3.49 8.75 3.73
CA LEU A 113 -4.65 8.41 4.54
C LEU A 113 -4.29 8.47 6.03
N PRO A 114 -5.18 9.00 6.88
CA PRO A 114 -5.07 8.84 8.32
C PRO A 114 -5.04 7.36 8.73
N GLU A 115 -4.39 7.09 9.85
CA GLU A 115 -4.13 5.73 10.38
C GLU A 115 -5.39 4.84 10.37
N LEU A 116 -6.49 5.30 10.97
CA LEU A 116 -7.75 4.53 11.02
C LEU A 116 -8.40 4.33 9.65
N GLU A 117 -8.17 5.24 8.70
CA GLU A 117 -8.69 5.09 7.33
C GLU A 117 -7.90 4.04 6.55
N ARG A 118 -6.60 3.87 6.83
CA ARG A 118 -5.81 2.72 6.34
C ARG A 118 -6.36 1.40 6.89
N VAL A 119 -6.65 1.35 8.20
CA VAL A 119 -7.25 0.15 8.84
C VAL A 119 -8.58 -0.19 8.17
N LYS A 120 -9.47 0.78 7.99
CA LYS A 120 -10.77 0.56 7.32
C LYS A 120 -10.61 -0.01 5.92
N PHE A 121 -9.64 0.48 5.14
CA PHE A 121 -9.36 -0.04 3.80
C PHE A 121 -8.88 -1.49 3.84
N LEU A 122 -7.92 -1.80 4.71
CA LEU A 122 -7.39 -3.16 4.83
C LEU A 122 -8.48 -4.12 5.34
N GLU A 123 -9.29 -3.69 6.30
CA GLU A 123 -10.39 -4.47 6.87
C GLU A 123 -11.48 -4.78 5.83
N ILE A 124 -11.92 -3.80 5.05
CA ILE A 124 -12.92 -4.05 4.01
C ILE A 124 -12.36 -4.93 2.89
N TYR A 125 -11.07 -4.78 2.56
CA TYR A 125 -10.40 -5.66 1.61
C TYR A 125 -10.34 -7.10 2.16
N TYR A 126 -9.92 -7.28 3.40
CA TYR A 126 -9.91 -8.57 4.08
C TYR A 126 -11.29 -9.24 4.05
N ASN A 127 -12.33 -8.53 4.50
CA ASN A 127 -13.70 -9.07 4.56
C ASN A 127 -14.26 -9.39 3.16
N SER A 128 -13.94 -8.60 2.14
CA SER A 128 -14.38 -8.86 0.75
C SER A 128 -13.76 -10.13 0.15
N TYR A 129 -12.61 -10.55 0.67
CA TYR A 129 -11.81 -11.65 0.15
C TYR A 129 -11.35 -12.63 1.23
N GLU A 130 -12.17 -12.81 2.28
CA GLU A 130 -11.81 -13.59 3.48
C GLU A 130 -11.32 -15.00 3.14
N LYS A 131 -11.95 -15.66 2.15
CA LYS A 131 -11.52 -17.00 1.68
C LYS A 131 -10.05 -17.00 1.22
N PHE A 132 -9.63 -15.99 0.46
CA PHE A 132 -8.24 -15.88 0.03
C PHE A 132 -7.29 -15.75 1.24
N PHE A 133 -7.67 -14.97 2.25
CA PHE A 133 -6.84 -14.78 3.45
C PHE A 133 -6.79 -15.99 4.39
N LYS A 134 -7.80 -16.87 4.34
CA LYS A 134 -7.78 -18.19 5.00
C LYS A 134 -6.79 -19.14 4.35
N ASP A 135 -6.73 -19.12 3.02
CA ASP A 135 -5.84 -19.97 2.23
C ASP A 135 -4.41 -19.40 2.14
N LEU A 136 -4.23 -18.11 2.48
CA LEU A 136 -2.99 -17.36 2.29
C LEU A 136 -1.79 -18.05 2.94
N GLU A 137 -1.90 -18.44 4.20
CA GLU A 137 -0.81 -19.04 4.98
C GLU A 137 -0.32 -20.33 4.31
N TYR A 138 -1.26 -21.21 3.94
CA TYR A 138 -0.96 -22.44 3.21
C TYR A 138 -0.26 -22.17 1.87
N GLU A 139 -0.73 -21.21 1.07
CA GLU A 139 -0.09 -20.89 -0.21
C GLU A 139 1.33 -20.34 0.01
N THR A 140 1.50 -19.45 0.98
CA THR A 140 2.79 -18.79 1.22
C THR A 140 3.83 -19.73 1.84
N GLU A 141 3.44 -20.66 2.71
CA GLU A 141 4.33 -21.65 3.33
C GLU A 141 4.81 -22.74 2.35
N ASN A 142 4.05 -22.98 1.27
CA ASN A 142 4.37 -23.98 0.26
C ASN A 142 5.10 -23.39 -0.96
N ASP A 143 5.74 -22.24 -0.81
CA ASP A 143 6.44 -21.50 -1.87
C ASP A 143 5.56 -21.22 -3.11
N LYS A 144 4.24 -21.13 -2.91
CA LYS A 144 3.30 -20.74 -3.97
C LYS A 144 3.05 -19.25 -3.92
N LEU A 145 2.92 -18.67 -5.11
CA LEU A 145 2.58 -17.26 -5.23
C LEU A 145 1.10 -17.07 -4.89
N ALA A 146 0.84 -16.47 -3.74
CA ALA A 146 -0.49 -16.26 -3.21
C ALA A 146 -1.14 -15.02 -3.86
N ILE A 147 -1.94 -15.24 -4.91
CA ILE A 147 -2.65 -14.18 -5.62
C ILE A 147 -4.15 -14.26 -5.36
N ASN A 148 -4.74 -13.13 -4.96
CA ASN A 148 -6.18 -12.99 -4.92
C ASN A 148 -6.76 -12.89 -6.34
N LYS A 149 -6.96 -14.05 -6.98
CA LYS A 149 -7.45 -14.15 -8.37
C LYS A 149 -8.79 -13.44 -8.58
N LYS A 150 -9.68 -13.48 -7.58
CA LYS A 150 -10.98 -12.78 -7.64
C LYS A 150 -10.78 -11.27 -7.75
N TYR A 151 -9.88 -10.70 -6.94
CA TYR A 151 -9.53 -9.28 -7.04
C TYR A 151 -8.86 -8.95 -8.37
N VAL A 152 -7.87 -9.74 -8.81
CA VAL A 152 -7.15 -9.51 -10.07
C VAL A 152 -8.11 -9.50 -11.27
N ASN A 153 -9.05 -10.44 -11.32
CA ASN A 153 -10.06 -10.48 -12.40
C ASN A 153 -10.94 -9.24 -12.40
N LEU A 154 -11.38 -8.79 -11.22
CA LEU A 154 -12.17 -7.57 -11.08
C LEU A 154 -11.36 -6.32 -11.50
N ALA A 155 -10.11 -6.21 -11.04
CA ALA A 155 -9.19 -5.14 -11.40
C ALA A 155 -8.91 -5.07 -12.91
N SER A 156 -8.75 -6.23 -13.55
CA SER A 156 -8.45 -6.36 -14.98
C SER A 156 -9.57 -5.85 -15.88
N SER A 157 -10.82 -5.82 -15.38
CA SER A 157 -11.96 -5.22 -16.07
C SER A 157 -11.96 -3.67 -16.06
N LYS A 158 -10.84 -3.04 -15.69
CA LYS A 158 -10.64 -1.57 -15.53
C LYS A 158 -11.52 -0.93 -14.45
N ARG A 159 -12.09 -1.74 -13.55
CA ARG A 159 -12.99 -1.31 -12.48
C ARG A 159 -12.25 -0.95 -11.18
N GLY A 160 -10.94 -0.77 -11.22
CA GLY A 160 -10.12 -0.47 -10.04
C GLY A 160 -10.60 0.77 -9.27
N GLN A 161 -10.99 1.84 -9.97
CA GLN A 161 -11.55 3.03 -9.34
C GLN A 161 -12.95 2.80 -8.75
N GLU A 162 -13.79 1.99 -9.40
CA GLU A 162 -15.12 1.62 -8.89
C GLU A 162 -15.00 0.85 -7.57
N ILE A 163 -14.00 -0.03 -7.43
CA ILE A 163 -13.71 -0.73 -6.16
C ILE A 163 -13.39 0.29 -5.06
N ILE A 164 -12.52 1.27 -5.34
CA ILE A 164 -12.14 2.31 -4.37
C ILE A 164 -13.36 3.15 -3.97
N GLN A 165 -14.22 3.51 -4.91
CA GLN A 165 -15.47 4.23 -4.65
C GLN A 165 -16.45 3.40 -3.82
N HIS A 166 -16.58 2.11 -4.12
CA HIS A 166 -17.42 1.19 -3.37
C HIS A 166 -16.93 1.05 -1.92
N PHE A 167 -15.62 0.89 -1.73
CA PHE A 167 -15.02 0.82 -0.40
C PHE A 167 -15.18 2.14 0.37
N SER A 168 -15.04 3.27 -0.31
CA SER A 168 -15.30 4.60 0.26
C SER A 168 -16.74 4.71 0.77
N LYS A 169 -17.72 4.25 -0.02
CA LYS A 169 -19.14 4.26 0.34
C LYS A 169 -19.43 3.41 1.59
N ILE A 170 -18.88 2.21 1.69
CA ILE A 170 -19.14 1.30 2.82
C ILE A 170 -18.50 1.82 4.10
N THR A 171 -17.28 2.35 4.02
CA THR A 171 -16.49 2.76 5.20
C THR A 171 -16.73 4.22 5.61
N GLY A 172 -17.37 5.00 4.75
CA GLY A 172 -17.50 6.46 4.87
C GLY A 172 -16.18 7.22 4.68
N ALA A 173 -15.10 6.54 4.27
CA ALA A 173 -13.78 7.13 4.05
C ALA A 173 -13.67 7.80 2.68
N ASN A 174 -12.77 8.76 2.51
CA ASN A 174 -12.47 9.38 1.22
C ASN A 174 -11.23 8.74 0.57
N PHE A 175 -11.32 7.48 0.14
CA PHE A 175 -10.15 6.82 -0.47
C PHE A 175 -9.75 7.42 -1.82
N ASN A 176 -10.65 8.12 -2.51
CA ASN A 176 -10.33 8.84 -3.74
C ASN A 176 -9.22 9.90 -3.51
N PHE A 177 -9.14 10.47 -2.31
CA PHE A 177 -8.08 11.42 -1.94
C PHE A 177 -6.68 10.85 -2.16
N GLY A 178 -6.48 9.55 -1.92
CA GLY A 178 -5.20 8.86 -2.09
C GLY A 178 -5.05 8.07 -3.37
N TYR A 179 -6.02 8.13 -4.29
CA TYR A 179 -5.96 7.39 -5.54
C TYR A 179 -4.98 8.07 -6.52
N ARG A 180 -3.99 7.32 -6.99
CA ARG A 180 -2.86 7.84 -7.80
C ARG A 180 -2.61 6.98 -9.02
N THR A 181 -1.95 7.57 -10.01
CA THR A 181 -1.36 6.87 -11.16
C THR A 181 0.14 7.13 -11.15
N TYR A 182 0.95 6.08 -11.20
CA TYR A 182 2.41 6.17 -11.22
C TYR A 182 2.96 5.65 -12.53
N ASN A 183 3.83 6.42 -13.17
CA ASN A 183 4.51 6.00 -14.40
C ASN A 183 5.65 5.03 -14.05
N LEU A 184 5.57 3.79 -14.55
CA LEU A 184 6.53 2.72 -14.25
C LEU A 184 7.96 3.09 -14.64
N ARG A 185 8.15 3.87 -15.72
CA ARG A 185 9.48 4.28 -16.20
C ARG A 185 10.17 5.28 -15.27
N LYS A 186 9.40 5.94 -14.41
CA LYS A 186 9.89 6.95 -13.47
C LYS A 186 10.17 6.37 -12.08
N ILE A 187 9.67 5.16 -11.83
CA ILE A 187 9.84 4.47 -10.56
C ILE A 187 11.26 3.93 -10.43
N LYS A 188 11.85 4.12 -9.26
CA LYS A 188 13.10 3.50 -8.85
C LYS A 188 12.84 2.59 -7.65
N GLN A 189 13.58 1.47 -7.58
CA GLN A 189 13.50 0.53 -6.46
C GLN A 189 12.06 0.09 -6.14
N LEU A 190 11.33 -0.42 -7.14
CA LEU A 190 10.02 -1.01 -6.91
C LEU A 190 10.13 -2.27 -6.06
N ARG A 191 9.55 -2.22 -4.85
CA ARG A 191 9.51 -3.33 -3.89
C ARG A 191 8.08 -3.68 -3.55
N MET A 192 7.81 -4.98 -3.43
CA MET A 192 6.55 -5.48 -2.90
C MET A 192 6.65 -5.61 -1.38
N VAL A 193 5.62 -5.14 -0.68
CA VAL A 193 5.44 -5.32 0.76
C VAL A 193 4.77 -6.67 1.00
N GLU A 194 5.41 -7.53 1.79
CA GLU A 194 4.93 -8.90 2.06
C GLU A 194 3.65 -8.87 2.88
N TYR A 195 2.78 -9.89 2.73
CA TYR A 195 1.49 -9.90 3.42
C TYR A 195 1.60 -9.83 4.94
N THR A 196 2.62 -10.49 5.51
CA THR A 196 2.92 -10.45 6.96
C THR A 196 3.23 -9.04 7.47
N GLU A 197 3.68 -8.15 6.58
CA GLU A 197 4.07 -6.79 6.92
C GLU A 197 2.92 -5.79 6.78
N TRP A 198 1.78 -6.21 6.23
CA TRP A 198 0.62 -5.32 6.06
C TRP A 198 0.07 -4.83 7.40
N ASP A 199 0.28 -5.60 8.46
CA ASP A 199 -0.08 -5.25 9.84
C ASP A 199 0.61 -3.95 10.30
N TYR A 200 1.74 -3.57 9.69
CA TYR A 200 2.48 -2.35 10.01
C TYR A 200 2.00 -1.11 9.24
N ILE A 201 1.24 -1.27 8.16
CA ILE A 201 0.79 -0.16 7.28
C ILE A 201 0.01 0.91 8.05
N PRO A 202 -0.91 0.59 8.97
CA PRO A 202 -1.60 1.59 9.77
C PRO A 202 -0.64 2.48 10.56
N PHE A 203 0.39 1.89 11.17
CA PHE A 203 1.31 2.58 12.08
C PHE A 203 2.45 3.31 11.38
N TYR A 204 2.61 3.13 10.07
CA TYR A 204 3.69 3.75 9.32
C TYR A 204 3.62 5.28 9.38
N ASN A 205 4.72 5.90 9.83
CA ASN A 205 4.90 7.35 9.79
C ASN A 205 5.78 7.74 8.59
N PRO A 206 5.20 8.26 7.50
CA PRO A 206 5.88 8.62 6.26
C PRO A 206 6.71 9.91 6.36
N ARG A 207 7.71 9.96 7.26
CA ARG A 207 8.53 11.15 7.52
C ARG A 207 9.21 11.69 6.25
N GLU A 208 9.68 10.81 5.37
CA GLU A 208 10.37 11.14 4.13
C GLU A 208 9.51 10.91 2.89
N ALA A 209 8.27 10.45 3.01
CA ALA A 209 7.49 10.03 1.85
C ALA A 209 6.97 11.18 0.99
N PHE A 210 7.01 12.41 1.50
CA PHE A 210 6.49 13.59 0.83
C PHE A 210 7.57 14.66 0.68
N LYS A 211 7.51 15.43 -0.41
CA LYS A 211 8.25 16.70 -0.54
C LYS A 211 7.26 17.86 -0.61
N GLN A 212 7.68 19.03 -0.16
CA GLN A 212 6.90 20.29 -0.14
C GLN A 212 5.75 20.34 0.90
N MET A 213 5.29 19.20 1.40
CA MET A 213 4.32 19.08 2.48
C MET A 213 4.74 18.01 3.49
N ASN A 214 4.38 18.19 4.76
CA ASN A 214 4.49 17.15 5.78
C ASN A 214 3.18 16.35 5.92
N GLN A 215 3.25 15.21 6.60
CA GLN A 215 2.11 14.32 6.79
C GLN A 215 0.90 15.01 7.45
N LYS A 216 1.14 15.85 8.46
CA LYS A 216 0.07 16.56 9.17
C LYS A 216 -0.73 17.44 8.20
N GLN A 217 -0.05 18.21 7.37
CA GLN A 217 -0.70 19.07 6.37
C GLN A 217 -1.52 18.25 5.36
N ILE A 218 -1.03 17.08 4.93
CA ILE A 218 -1.76 16.20 4.02
C ILE A 218 -3.01 15.63 4.68
N HIS A 219 -2.92 15.19 5.94
CA HIS A 219 -4.08 14.70 6.69
C HIS A 219 -5.11 15.82 6.95
N ASP A 220 -4.66 17.05 7.23
CA ASP A 220 -5.56 18.19 7.37
C ASP A 220 -6.34 18.45 6.06
N LEU A 221 -5.69 18.29 4.89
CA LEU A 221 -6.37 18.36 3.60
C LEU A 221 -7.35 17.21 3.38
N TYR A 222 -7.00 15.98 3.78
CA TYR A 222 -7.91 14.83 3.72
C TYR A 222 -9.22 15.13 4.45
N TRP A 223 -9.15 15.63 5.70
CA TRP A 223 -10.34 15.93 6.49
C TRP A 223 -11.17 17.10 5.95
N LYS A 224 -10.52 18.10 5.33
CA LYS A 224 -11.21 19.23 4.68
C LYS A 224 -11.90 18.86 3.36
N THR A 225 -11.55 17.72 2.77
CA THR A 225 -12.08 17.26 1.46
C THR A 225 -13.00 16.05 1.59
N ARG A 226 -13.26 15.58 2.81
CA ARG A 226 -14.26 14.57 3.13
C ARG A 226 -15.65 15.19 3.20
#